data_AF-A0A7J7IV90-F1
#
_entry.id   AF-A0A7J7IV90-F1
#
_cell.length_a   1.000
_cell.length_b   1.000
_cell.length_c   1.000
_cell.angle_alpha   90.00
_cell.angle_beta   90.00
_cell.angle_gamma   90.00
#
_symmetry.space_group_name_H-M   'P 1'
#
loop_
_entity.id
_entity.type
_entity.pdbx_description
1 polymer ?
#
loop_
_entity_poly.entity_id
_entity_poly.type
_entity_poly.pdbx_seq_one_letter_code
_entity_poly.pdbx_strand_id
1 'polypeptide(L)' 'MAANTKEIIHDLEELNELRFEVASSGPATLELLTGEAEIFGTELIHNRVYTFHAAATCSVFTYKTCTVKISFADMYFHK' A
#
# COMPACT_ATOMS: atom_id res chain seq x y z
N MET A 1 5.56 20.91 12.44
CA MET A 1 4.44 20.10 11.94
C MET A 1 4.99 18.70 11.70
N ALA A 2 4.57 17.70 12.48
CA ALA A 2 4.95 16.32 12.23
C ALA A 2 3.76 15.64 11.54
N ALA A 3 3.97 15.12 10.33
CA ALA A 3 3.00 14.22 9.73
C ALA A 3 3.02 12.94 10.57
N ASN A 4 1.87 12.57 11.14
CA ASN A 4 1.74 11.26 11.74
C ASN A 4 1.50 10.27 10.60
N THR A 5 2.38 9.28 10.48
CA THR A 5 2.26 8.25 9.45
C THR A 5 1.73 6.99 10.11
N LYS A 6 0.58 6.51 9.67
CA LYS A 6 0.07 5.20 10.08
C LYS A 6 0.62 4.14 9.12
N GLU A 7 1.38 3.20 9.65
CA GLU A 7 1.89 2.06 8.90
C GLU A 7 1.08 0.81 9.24
N ILE A 8 0.79 0.01 8.21
CA ILE A 8 0.09 -1.26 8.33
C ILE A 8 0.84 -2.29 7.50
N ILE A 9 1.16 -3.43 8.12
CA ILE A 9 1.81 -4.57 7.46
C ILE A 9 0.75 -5.64 7.22
N HIS A 10 0.71 -6.15 6.00
CA HIS A 10 -0.19 -7.22 5.59
C HIS A 10 0.60 -8.38 5.01
N ASP A 11 0.37 -9.57 5.57
CA ASP A 11 0.75 -10.83 4.96
C ASP A 11 -0.40 -11.30 4.07
N LEU A 12 -0.09 -11.58 2.81
CA LEU A 12 -1.04 -12.15 1.85
C LEU A 12 -0.68 -13.61 1.62
N GLU A 13 -1.67 -14.48 1.74
CA GLU A 13 -1.56 -15.88 1.33
C GLU A 13 -1.66 -16.02 -0.19
N GLU A 14 -1.26 -17.19 -0.69
CA GLU A 14 -1.34 -17.55 -2.11
C GLU A 14 -2.75 -17.33 -2.68
N LEU A 15 -2.81 -16.70 -3.86
CA LEU A 15 -4.03 -16.39 -4.61
C LEU A 15 -5.00 -15.43 -3.92
N ASN A 16 -4.54 -14.66 -2.95
CA ASN A 16 -5.30 -13.57 -2.35
C ASN A 16 -4.88 -12.20 -2.89
N GLU A 17 -5.79 -11.24 -2.73
CA GLU A 17 -5.54 -9.82 -2.99
C GLU A 17 -5.88 -8.95 -1.79
N LEU A 18 -5.07 -7.89 -1.62
CA LEU A 18 -5.35 -6.78 -0.73
C LEU A 18 -5.90 -5.62 -1.53
N ARG A 19 -7.15 -5.23 -1.22
CA ARG A 19 -7.80 -4.06 -1.82
C ARG A 19 -7.78 -2.90 -0.85
N PHE A 20 -7.34 -1.74 -1.31
CA PHE A 20 -7.41 -0.49 -0.54
C PHE A 20 -7.81 0.70 -1.40
N GLU A 21 -8.39 1.70 -0.74
CA GLU A 21 -8.70 3.01 -1.31
C GLU A 21 -7.95 4.08 -0.53
N VAL A 22 -7.34 5.02 -1.26
CA VAL A 22 -6.63 6.15 -0.67
C VAL A 22 -7.63 7.26 -0.37
N ALA A 23 -7.71 7.64 0.91
CA ALA A 23 -8.55 8.75 1.33
C ALA A 23 -8.23 10.04 0.57
N SER A 24 -9.22 10.92 0.43
CA SER A 24 -9.05 12.21 -0.24
C SER A 24 -8.08 13.17 0.46
N SER A 25 -7.74 12.89 1.71
CA SER A 25 -6.94 13.75 2.60
C SER A 25 -5.43 13.66 2.40
N GLY A 26 -4.90 12.68 1.66
CA GLY A 26 -3.46 12.54 1.49
C GLY A 26 -3.04 11.30 0.72
N PRO A 27 -1.77 11.22 0.27
CA PRO A 27 -1.26 10.06 -0.44
C PRO A 27 -1.09 8.86 0.50
N ALA A 28 -1.06 7.68 -0.10
CA ALA A 28 -0.59 6.45 0.55
C ALA A 28 0.67 5.95 -0.16
N THR A 29 1.51 5.21 0.55
CA THR A 29 2.64 4.49 -0.04
C THR A 29 2.51 2.99 0.15
N LEU A 30 2.98 2.22 -0.82
CA LEU A 30 3.06 0.76 -0.79
C LEU A 30 4.51 0.32 -0.98
N GLU A 31 4.95 -0.67 -0.21
CA GLU A 31 6.25 -1.31 -0.34
C GLU A 31 6.10 -2.84 -0.22
N LEU A 32 6.73 -3.59 -1.13
CA LEU A 32 6.86 -5.05 -1.03
C LEU A 32 8.07 -5.38 -0.15
N LEU A 33 7.82 -6.02 1.00
CA LEU A 33 8.85 -6.37 1.97
C LEU A 33 9.41 -7.79 1.76
N THR A 34 8.58 -8.73 1.32
CA THR A 34 8.98 -10.13 1.04
C THR A 34 8.08 -10.73 -0.05
N GLY A 35 8.57 -11.78 -0.72
CA GLY A 35 7.79 -12.54 -1.70
C GLY A 35 7.65 -11.85 -3.06
N GLU A 36 6.56 -12.18 -3.76
CA GLU A 36 6.22 -11.68 -5.09
C GLU A 36 4.80 -11.14 -5.05
N ALA A 37 4.56 -9.97 -5.63
CA ALA A 37 3.22 -9.37 -5.71
C ALA A 37 3.12 -8.48 -6.95
N GLU A 38 1.90 -8.25 -7.41
CA GLU A 38 1.61 -7.43 -8.59
C GLU A 38 0.40 -6.52 -8.37
N ILE A 39 0.35 -5.45 -9.17
CA ILE A 39 -0.82 -4.59 -9.32
C ILE A 39 -1.25 -4.67 -10.79
N PHE A 40 -2.41 -5.26 -11.05
CA PHE A 40 -2.99 -5.40 -12.39
C PHE A 40 -2.00 -5.95 -13.44
N GLY A 41 -1.28 -7.03 -13.11
CA GLY A 41 -0.28 -7.66 -13.97
C GLY A 41 1.08 -6.95 -14.03
N THR A 42 1.29 -5.87 -13.28
CA THR A 42 2.61 -5.23 -13.12
C THR A 42 3.26 -5.66 -11.83
N GLU A 43 4.40 -6.34 -11.92
CA GLU A 43 5.16 -6.81 -10.75
C GLU A 43 5.70 -5.65 -9.91
N LEU A 44 5.64 -5.83 -8.58
CA LEU A 44 6.27 -4.94 -7.62
C LEU A 44 7.73 -5.31 -7.41
N ILE A 45 8.58 -4.29 -7.30
CA ILE A 45 10.00 -4.46 -7.00
C ILE A 45 10.18 -4.43 -5.49
N HIS A 46 10.91 -5.41 -4.96
CA HIS A 46 11.28 -5.52 -3.55
C HIS A 46 11.91 -4.21 -3.02
N ASN A 47 11.44 -3.75 -1.85
CA ASN A 47 11.85 -2.51 -1.19
C ASN A 47 11.70 -1.22 -2.04
N ARG A 48 10.91 -1.27 -3.13
CA ARG A 48 10.54 -0.06 -3.88
C ARG A 48 9.28 0.55 -3.29
N VAL A 49 9.33 1.85 -3.03
CA VAL A 49 8.19 2.62 -2.56
C VAL A 49 7.38 3.14 -3.75
N TYR A 50 6.11 2.78 -3.80
CA TYR A 50 5.13 3.26 -4.78
C TYR A 50 4.18 4.23 -4.10
N THR A 51 3.91 5.39 -4.70
CA THR A 51 3.01 6.41 -4.14
C THR A 51 1.69 6.42 -4.89
N PHE A 52 0.58 6.35 -4.15
CA PHE A 52 -0.79 6.44 -4.65
C PHE A 52 -1.40 7.76 -4.20
N HIS A 53 -1.95 8.51 -5.15
CA HIS A 53 -2.59 9.78 -4.87
C HIS A 53 -4.02 9.61 -4.32
N ALA A 54 -4.56 10.71 -3.79
CA ALA A 54 -5.93 10.78 -3.26
C ALA A 54 -6.96 10.17 -4.23
N ALA A 55 -7.94 9.45 -3.67
CA ALA A 55 -9.00 8.74 -4.39
C ALA A 55 -8.54 7.61 -5.33
N ALA A 56 -7.27 7.19 -5.27
CA ALA A 56 -6.83 5.99 -5.96
C ALA A 56 -7.41 4.74 -5.31
N THR A 57 -7.87 3.81 -6.14
CA THR A 57 -8.20 2.43 -5.73
C THR A 57 -7.13 1.49 -6.25
N CYS A 58 -6.69 0.57 -5.41
CA CYS A 58 -5.62 -0.36 -5.74
C CYS A 58 -5.96 -1.78 -5.29
N SER A 59 -5.59 -2.77 -6.10
CA SER A 59 -5.56 -4.17 -5.70
C SER A 59 -4.14 -4.71 -5.85
N VAL A 60 -3.59 -5.23 -4.75
CA VAL A 60 -2.30 -5.93 -4.73
C VAL A 60 -2.59 -7.41 -4.67
N PHE A 61 -2.23 -8.15 -5.71
CA PHE A 61 -2.44 -9.58 -5.81
C PHE A 61 -1.13 -10.33 -5.67
N THR A 62 -1.18 -11.57 -5.19
CA THR A 62 -0.04 -12.47 -5.20
C THR A 62 -0.42 -13.89 -5.62
N TYR A 63 0.43 -14.49 -6.46
CA TYR A 63 0.35 -15.91 -6.82
C TYR A 63 1.02 -16.83 -5.79
N LYS A 64 1.69 -16.27 -4.78
CA LYS A 64 2.38 -16.99 -3.70
C LYS A 64 2.13 -16.24 -2.39
N THR A 65 2.95 -16.47 -1.36
CA THR A 65 2.89 -15.64 -0.15
C THR A 65 3.76 -14.39 -0.32
N CYS A 66 3.30 -13.25 0.20
CA CYS A 66 4.08 -12.02 0.25
C CYS A 66 3.73 -11.17 1.49
N THR A 67 4.64 -10.29 1.88
CA THR A 67 4.37 -9.25 2.89
C THR A 67 4.48 -7.88 2.25
N VAL A 68 3.46 -7.05 2.42
CA VAL A 68 3.45 -5.64 1.97
C VAL A 68 3.25 -4.69 3.15
N LYS A 69 3.83 -3.50 3.04
CA LYS A 69 3.61 -2.39 3.96
C LYS A 69 2.87 -1.27 3.26
N ILE A 70 1.81 -0.78 3.89
CA ILE A 70 1.09 0.41 3.47
C ILE A 70 1.28 1.51 4.52
N SER A 71 1.62 2.71 4.07
CA SER A 71 1.71 3.88 4.94
C SER A 71 0.74 4.96 4.47
N PHE A 72 -0.05 5.50 5.40
CA PHE A 72 -0.98 6.61 5.16
C PHE A 72 -0.48 7.85 5.89
N ALA A 73 -0.46 8.99 5.19
CA ALA A 73 -0.23 10.27 5.83
C ALA A 73 -1.54 10.77 6.48
N ASP A 74 -1.59 10.85 7.81
CA ASP A 74 -2.68 11.53 8.49
C ASP A 74 -2.45 13.05 8.40
N MET A 75 -3.11 13.70 7.43
CA MET A 75 -3.18 15.16 7.42
C MET A 75 -4.30 15.62 8.37
N TYR A 76 -3.94 15.96 9.61
CA TYR A 76 -4.86 16.65 10.53
C TYR A 76 -5.12 18.08 10.02
N PHE A 77 -6.36 18.38 9.62
CA PHE A 77 -6.85 19.75 9.53
C PHE A 77 -7.32 20.19 10.91
N HIS A 78 -6.57 21.06 11.58
CA HIS A 78 -7.14 21.86 12.68
C HIS A 78 -8.16 22.82 12.07
N LYS A 79 -9.42 22.72 12.52
CA LYS A 79 -10.39 23.82 12.40
C LYS A 79 -10.08 24.88 13.44
#